data_AF-K1XIA7-F1
#
_entry.id   AF-K1XIA7-F1
#
_cell.length_a   1.000
_cell.length_b   1.000
_cell.length_c   1.000
_cell.angle_alpha   90.00
_cell.angle_beta   90.00
_cell.angle_gamma   90.00
#
_symmetry.space_group_name_H-M   'P 1'
#
loop_
_entity.id
_entity.type
_entity.pdbx_description
1 polymer ?
#
loop_
_entity_poly.entity_id
_entity_poly.type
_entity_poly.pdbx_seq_one_letter_code
_entity_poly.pdbx_strand_id
1 'polypeptide(L)'
;IATDVREKWIDFAYYDWSSTERTSAYSGSGNLVLAIQWGVRYYPMKDSLSGPISCNEADLANLATHCYIGREQSGERVTLTTPNVRIEDVRFFFSGTAKDVATNLSNEGKVTIMLSLGIEKKAGVSDAIVQSTHMRVQTTVSEKIYKKN
;
A
#
# COMPACT_ATOMS: atom_id res chain seq x y z
N ILE A 1 1.65 -7.98 -3.58
CA ILE A 1 2.44 -6.72 -3.70
C ILE A 1 3.82 -6.96 -4.32
N ALA A 2 4.77 -7.62 -3.66
CA ALA A 2 6.15 -7.69 -4.14
C ALA A 2 6.31 -8.27 -5.56
N THR A 3 5.58 -9.34 -5.89
CA THR A 3 5.56 -9.92 -7.24
C THR A 3 5.06 -8.94 -8.29
N ASP A 4 4.00 -8.19 -7.96
CA ASP A 4 3.41 -7.21 -8.87
C ASP A 4 4.37 -6.03 -9.11
N VAL A 5 5.06 -5.54 -8.08
CA VAL A 5 6.11 -4.52 -8.25
C VAL A 5 7.22 -5.03 -9.16
N ARG A 6 7.72 -6.24 -8.93
CA ARG A 6 8.83 -6.81 -9.70
C ARG A 6 8.49 -7.02 -11.17
N GLU A 7 7.33 -7.61 -11.44
CA GLU A 7 6.99 -8.13 -12.77
C GLU A 7 6.06 -7.20 -13.58
N LYS A 8 5.31 -6.31 -12.91
CA LYS A 8 4.34 -5.40 -13.56
C LYS A 8 4.72 -3.93 -13.47
N TRP A 9 5.63 -3.58 -12.57
CA TRP A 9 6.16 -2.24 -12.37
C TRP A 9 5.17 -1.23 -11.78
N ILE A 10 5.72 -0.18 -11.19
CA ILE A 10 4.97 0.91 -10.57
C ILE A 10 4.36 1.76 -11.69
N ASP A 11 3.09 2.13 -11.54
CA ASP A 11 2.44 3.07 -12.46
C ASP A 11 2.77 4.51 -12.04
N PHE A 12 3.94 4.99 -12.42
CA PHE A 12 4.35 6.38 -12.15
C PHE A 12 3.42 7.42 -12.80
N ALA A 13 2.71 7.07 -13.89
CA ALA A 13 1.77 7.98 -14.56
C ALA A 13 0.52 8.24 -13.71
N TYR A 14 0.08 7.28 -12.90
CA TYR A 14 -0.97 7.49 -11.90
C TYR A 14 -0.65 8.66 -10.95
N TYR A 15 0.64 8.88 -10.69
CA TYR A 15 1.16 9.86 -9.74
C TYR A 15 1.54 11.21 -10.38
N ASP A 16 1.59 11.30 -11.71
CA ASP A 16 2.02 12.51 -12.44
C ASP A 16 0.92 13.61 -12.49
N TRP A 17 -0.25 13.34 -11.91
CA TRP A 17 -1.35 14.31 -11.78
C TRP A 17 -1.23 15.12 -10.49
N SER A 18 -1.54 16.42 -10.59
CA SER A 18 -1.29 17.51 -9.62
C SER A 18 -1.90 17.42 -8.21
N SER A 19 -2.36 16.24 -7.74
CA SER A 19 -2.77 16.10 -6.34
C SER A 19 -1.57 15.88 -5.44
N THR A 20 -1.53 16.59 -4.32
CA THR A 20 -0.47 16.49 -3.30
C THR A 20 -0.37 15.09 -2.67
N GLU A 21 -1.41 14.29 -2.78
CA GLU A 21 -1.46 12.87 -2.35
C GLU A 21 -0.74 11.92 -3.31
N ARG A 22 -0.19 12.43 -4.42
CA ARG A 22 0.39 11.66 -5.52
C ARG A 22 1.85 12.00 -5.77
N THR A 23 2.57 12.51 -4.79
CA THR A 23 4.01 12.79 -4.97
C THR A 23 4.81 11.48 -5.01
N SER A 24 5.58 11.28 -6.08
CA SER A 24 6.50 10.16 -6.29
C SER A 24 7.79 10.24 -5.46
N ALA A 25 7.92 11.26 -4.60
CA ALA A 25 9.11 11.48 -3.80
C ALA A 25 9.09 10.67 -2.50
N TYR A 26 10.24 10.09 -2.15
CA TYR A 26 10.49 9.42 -0.87
C TYR A 26 10.36 10.38 0.34
N SER A 27 10.29 11.70 0.11
CA SER A 27 10.07 12.72 1.13
C SER A 27 8.58 13.06 1.29
N GLY A 28 8.06 13.02 2.52
CA GLY A 28 6.68 13.46 2.84
C GLY A 28 5.91 12.46 3.71
N SER A 29 4.58 12.55 3.69
CA SER A 29 3.66 11.66 4.42
C SER A 29 3.48 10.28 3.77
N GLY A 30 3.99 10.06 2.55
CA GLY A 30 3.80 8.84 1.78
C GLY A 30 2.40 8.73 1.16
N ASN A 31 2.22 7.78 0.24
CA ASN A 31 0.95 7.56 -0.46
C ASN A 31 0.12 6.49 0.27
N LEU A 32 -1.21 6.62 0.29
CA LEU A 32 -2.11 5.56 0.76
C LEU A 32 -2.40 4.51 -0.32
N VAL A 33 -2.16 4.85 -1.59
CA VAL A 33 -2.38 3.97 -2.74
C VAL A 33 -1.04 3.65 -3.38
N LEU A 34 -0.79 2.35 -3.61
CA LEU A 34 0.22 1.84 -4.54
C LEU A 34 -0.47 1.44 -5.85
N ALA A 35 -0.19 2.18 -6.91
CA ALA A 35 -0.62 1.90 -8.28
C ALA A 35 0.48 1.13 -9.01
N ILE A 36 0.06 0.05 -9.63
CA ILE A 36 0.86 -0.85 -10.45
C ILE A 36 0.30 -0.80 -11.87
N GLN A 37 1.14 -1.00 -12.88
CA GLN A 37 0.65 -0.99 -14.26
C GLN A 37 -0.48 -2.00 -14.48
N TRP A 38 -1.23 -1.76 -15.56
CA TRP A 38 -2.41 -2.56 -15.94
C TRP A 38 -3.55 -2.47 -14.91
N GLY A 39 -3.64 -1.31 -14.23
CA GLY A 39 -4.77 -0.95 -13.39
C GLY A 39 -4.85 -1.67 -12.05
N VAL A 40 -3.76 -2.30 -11.59
CA VAL A 40 -3.72 -2.93 -10.27
C VAL A 40 -3.44 -1.87 -9.21
N ARG A 41 -4.22 -1.86 -8.14
CA ARG A 41 -4.06 -0.93 -7.02
C ARG A 41 -4.06 -1.66 -5.70
N TYR A 42 -3.21 -1.20 -4.78
CA TYR A 42 -3.15 -1.66 -3.40
C TYR A 42 -3.41 -0.46 -2.49
N TYR A 43 -4.35 -0.59 -1.57
CA TYR A 43 -4.70 0.49 -0.64
C TYR A 43 -5.45 -0.07 0.57
N PRO A 44 -5.46 0.65 1.71
CA PRO A 44 -6.25 0.25 2.86
C PRO A 44 -7.74 0.42 2.56
N MET A 45 -8.54 -0.60 2.83
CA MET A 45 -9.98 -0.66 2.57
C MET A 45 -10.75 -0.94 3.86
N LYS A 46 -11.94 -0.39 4.00
CA LYS A 46 -12.95 -0.78 5.01
C LYS A 46 -14.10 -1.51 4.35
N ASP A 47 -14.63 -2.51 5.04
CA ASP A 47 -15.87 -3.16 4.63
C ASP A 47 -17.05 -2.20 4.88
N SER A 48 -17.79 -1.91 3.80
CA SER A 48 -19.08 -1.23 3.87
C SER A 48 -20.14 -2.11 3.21
N LEU A 49 -21.41 -1.95 3.60
CA LEU A 49 -22.57 -2.59 2.96
C LEU A 49 -22.65 -2.29 1.45
N SER A 50 -22.03 -1.19 1.01
CA SER A 50 -21.88 -0.78 -0.40
C SER A 50 -20.59 -1.29 -1.07
N GLY A 51 -19.86 -2.19 -0.42
CA GLY A 51 -18.56 -2.71 -0.86
C GLY A 51 -17.38 -1.98 -0.22
N PRO A 52 -16.14 -2.35 -0.55
CA PRO A 52 -14.96 -1.79 0.09
C PRO A 52 -14.78 -0.31 -0.24
N ILE A 53 -14.59 0.55 0.77
CA ILE A 53 -14.26 1.97 0.60
C ILE A 53 -12.81 2.17 1.04
N SER A 54 -12.07 3.11 0.45
CA SER A 54 -10.72 3.45 0.94
C SER A 54 -10.79 3.90 2.40
N CYS A 55 -9.99 3.28 3.27
CA CYS A 55 -9.73 3.81 4.60
C CYS A 55 -8.84 5.04 4.47
N ASN A 56 -9.26 6.16 5.05
CA ASN A 56 -8.39 7.33 5.20
C ASN A 56 -7.57 7.21 6.50
N GLU A 57 -6.74 8.22 6.79
CA GLU A 57 -5.90 8.22 8.00
C GLU A 57 -6.72 8.20 9.30
N ALA A 58 -7.87 8.88 9.33
CA ALA A 58 -8.74 8.90 10.50
C ALA A 58 -9.40 7.53 10.75
N ASP A 59 -9.78 6.82 9.67
CA ASP A 59 -10.29 5.46 9.75
C ASP A 59 -9.23 4.50 10.29
N LEU A 60 -7.98 4.60 9.80
CA LEU A 60 -6.85 3.77 10.26
C LEU A 60 -6.50 3.98 11.74
N ALA A 61 -6.74 5.18 12.27
CA ALA A 61 -6.53 5.49 13.68
C ALA A 61 -7.70 5.07 14.59
N ASN A 62 -8.87 4.73 14.02
CA ASN A 62 -10.07 4.41 14.78
C ASN A 62 -10.19 2.91 15.03
N LEU A 63 -10.01 2.49 16.30
CA LEU A 63 -10.13 1.08 16.73
C LEU A 63 -11.51 0.45 16.50
N ALA A 64 -12.56 1.25 16.27
CA ALA A 64 -13.90 0.75 15.94
C ALA A 64 -14.10 0.52 14.44
N THR A 65 -13.17 0.98 13.59
CA THR A 65 -13.23 0.84 12.14
C THR A 65 -12.30 -0.27 11.70
N HIS A 66 -12.85 -1.31 11.08
CA HIS A 66 -12.04 -2.38 10.52
C HIS A 66 -11.46 -1.95 9.17
N CYS A 67 -10.14 -1.85 9.09
CA CYS A 67 -9.40 -1.62 7.86
C CYS A 67 -8.51 -2.84 7.56
N TYR A 68 -8.36 -3.14 6.26
CA TYR A 68 -7.50 -4.20 5.73
C TYR A 68 -6.71 -3.71 4.51
N ILE A 69 -5.60 -4.38 4.16
CA ILE A 69 -4.98 -4.14 2.85
C ILE A 69 -5.82 -4.84 1.80
N GLY A 70 -6.30 -4.09 0.81
CA GLY A 70 -6.98 -4.63 -0.35
C GLY A 70 -6.16 -4.53 -1.62
N ARG A 71 -6.54 -5.35 -2.59
CA ARG A 71 -6.11 -5.28 -4.00
C ARG A 71 -7.33 -5.01 -4.87
N GLU A 72 -7.28 -3.98 -5.70
CA GLU A 72 -8.26 -3.70 -6.74
C GLU A 72 -7.66 -3.95 -8.12
N GLN A 73 -8.41 -4.62 -9.00
CA GLN A 73 -8.10 -4.72 -10.42
C GLN A 73 -9.40 -4.76 -11.22
N SER A 74 -9.55 -3.87 -12.21
CA SER A 74 -10.74 -3.84 -13.08
C SER A 74 -12.07 -3.78 -12.33
N GLY A 75 -12.11 -3.10 -11.18
CA GLY A 75 -13.30 -3.00 -10.32
C GLY A 75 -13.51 -4.17 -9.36
N GLU A 76 -12.80 -5.28 -9.53
CA GLU A 76 -12.80 -6.38 -8.57
C GLU A 76 -11.89 -6.05 -7.38
N ARG A 77 -12.36 -6.32 -6.17
CA ARG A 77 -11.65 -6.03 -4.92
C ARG A 77 -11.44 -7.29 -4.11
N VAL A 78 -10.22 -7.49 -3.64
CA VAL A 78 -9.81 -8.66 -2.86
C VAL A 78 -9.08 -8.21 -1.59
N THR A 79 -9.53 -8.72 -0.44
CA THR A 79 -8.87 -8.53 0.84
C THR A 79 -7.60 -9.38 0.93
N LEU A 80 -6.48 -8.78 1.36
CA LEU A 80 -5.18 -9.45 1.49
C LEU A 80 -4.80 -9.78 2.94
N THR A 81 -5.47 -9.21 3.93
CA THR A 81 -5.23 -9.51 5.35
C THR A 81 -6.31 -10.42 5.90
N THR A 82 -5.98 -11.18 6.94
CA THR A 82 -6.99 -12.00 7.63
C THR A 82 -7.87 -11.13 8.53
N PRO A 83 -9.12 -11.54 8.85
CA PRO A 83 -10.03 -10.78 9.71
C PRO A 83 -9.61 -10.62 11.18
N ASN A 84 -8.43 -11.12 11.57
CA ASN A 84 -7.89 -11.02 12.93
C ASN A 84 -6.78 -9.97 13.05
N VAL A 85 -6.42 -9.35 11.93
CA VAL A 85 -5.33 -8.39 11.83
C VAL A 85 -5.89 -7.02 11.51
N ARG A 86 -5.58 -6.04 12.34
CA ARG A 86 -5.76 -4.62 12.05
C ARG A 86 -4.55 -4.12 11.30
N ILE A 87 -4.76 -3.23 10.34
CA ILE A 87 -3.70 -2.45 9.70
C ILE A 87 -3.75 -1.00 10.16
N GLU A 88 -2.59 -0.41 10.32
CA GLU A 88 -2.40 0.98 10.73
C GLU A 88 -1.23 1.57 9.95
N ASP A 89 -1.15 2.90 9.90
CA ASP A 89 0.01 3.64 9.37
C ASP A 89 0.53 3.14 8.01
N VAL A 90 -0.38 2.66 7.15
CA VAL A 90 -0.02 2.14 5.83
C VAL A 90 0.44 3.30 4.96
N ARG A 91 1.67 3.23 4.45
CA ARG A 91 2.27 4.20 3.54
C ARG A 91 3.12 3.53 2.48
N PHE A 92 3.03 4.06 1.27
CA PHE A 92 3.83 3.67 0.12
C PHE A 92 4.70 4.86 -0.31
N PHE A 93 6.02 4.67 -0.24
CA PHE A 93 7.02 5.66 -0.67
C PHE A 93 7.68 5.16 -1.94
N PHE A 94 7.85 6.05 -2.92
CA PHE A 94 8.41 5.69 -4.21
C PHE A 94 9.78 6.34 -4.43
N SER A 95 10.60 5.69 -5.23
CA SER A 95 11.82 6.28 -5.80
C SER A 95 12.03 5.73 -7.20
N GLY A 96 12.64 6.51 -8.08
CA GLY A 96 12.79 6.18 -9.50
C GLY A 96 11.98 7.15 -10.38
N THR A 97 12.01 6.93 -11.69
CA THR A 97 11.27 7.78 -12.65
C THR A 97 10.69 6.93 -13.77
N ALA A 98 9.58 7.40 -14.37
CA ALA A 98 8.89 6.76 -15.49
C ALA A 98 9.68 6.72 -16.81
N LYS A 99 10.96 7.12 -16.83
CA LYS A 99 11.67 7.36 -18.10
C LYS A 99 11.97 6.06 -18.82
N ASP A 100 11.44 5.99 -20.04
CA ASP A 100 11.78 5.03 -21.08
C ASP A 100 13.29 4.80 -21.16
N VAL A 101 13.63 3.58 -21.55
CA VAL A 101 14.96 3.09 -21.96
C VAL A 101 15.78 2.48 -20.84
N ALA A 102 15.68 1.15 -20.73
CA ALA A 102 16.58 0.24 -20.00
C ALA A 102 16.82 0.66 -18.53
N THR A 103 16.13 0.00 -17.60
CA THR A 103 16.43 0.13 -16.18
C THR A 103 17.90 -0.21 -15.95
N ASN A 104 18.73 0.79 -15.69
CA ASN A 104 20.03 0.61 -15.05
C ASN A 104 19.80 0.68 -13.53
N LEU A 105 20.74 0.15 -12.73
CA LEU A 105 20.63 0.12 -11.26
C LEU A 105 20.28 1.49 -10.63
N SER A 106 20.61 2.59 -11.32
CA SER A 106 20.44 3.96 -10.87
C SER A 106 19.02 4.51 -11.05
N ASN A 107 18.21 3.93 -11.93
CA ASN A 107 16.84 4.40 -12.26
C ASN A 107 15.75 3.36 -11.96
N GLU A 108 16.10 2.26 -11.29
CA GLU A 108 15.17 1.21 -10.89
C GLU A 108 14.05 1.78 -10.01
N GLY A 109 12.79 1.58 -10.43
CA GLY A 109 11.62 1.92 -9.62
C GLY A 109 11.59 1.09 -8.34
N LYS A 110 11.38 1.75 -7.20
CA LYS A 110 11.27 1.08 -5.89
C LYS A 110 10.06 1.59 -5.15
N VAL A 111 9.42 0.69 -4.42
CA VAL A 111 8.44 1.04 -3.39
C VAL A 111 8.95 0.61 -2.03
N THR A 112 8.96 1.53 -1.08
CA THR A 112 9.06 1.22 0.34
C THR A 112 7.66 1.19 0.92
N ILE A 113 7.26 0.03 1.42
CA ILE A 113 6.00 -0.22 2.08
C ILE A 113 6.25 -0.09 3.58
N MET A 114 5.52 0.79 4.24
CA MET A 114 5.48 0.93 5.69
C MET A 114 4.06 0.63 6.14
N LEU A 115 3.90 -0.23 7.13
CA LEU A 115 2.61 -0.50 7.76
C LEU A 115 2.83 -1.04 9.16
N SER A 116 1.85 -0.82 10.03
CA SER A 116 1.77 -1.41 11.35
C SER A 116 0.64 -2.45 11.37
N LEU A 117 0.91 -3.62 11.93
CA LEU A 117 -0.06 -4.69 12.12
C LEU A 117 -0.42 -4.77 13.59
N GLY A 118 -1.71 -4.71 13.89
CA GLY A 118 -2.26 -4.89 15.23
C GLY A 118 -3.20 -6.09 15.31
N ILE A 119 -3.58 -6.48 16.53
CA ILE A 119 -4.66 -7.44 16.74
C ILE A 119 -6.01 -6.71 16.55
N GLU A 120 -6.91 -7.32 15.78
CA GLU A 120 -8.27 -6.82 15.60
C GLU A 120 -9.08 -6.89 16.91
N LYS A 121 -9.86 -5.85 17.25
CA LYS A 121 -10.70 -5.84 18.45
C LYS A 121 -11.91 -6.75 18.25
N LYS A 122 -11.84 -7.97 18.77
CA LYS A 122 -12.96 -8.93 18.81
C LYS A 122 -13.49 -9.11 20.23
N ALA A 123 -14.69 -9.67 20.33
CA ALA A 123 -15.27 -10.06 21.60
C ALA A 123 -14.26 -10.93 22.39
N GLY A 124 -13.98 -10.53 23.64
CA GLY A 124 -13.03 -11.21 24.51
C GLY A 124 -11.57 -10.73 24.40
N VAL A 125 -11.23 -9.85 23.45
CA VAL A 125 -9.91 -9.20 23.39
C VAL A 125 -9.98 -7.85 24.11
N SER A 126 -9.12 -7.63 25.10
CA SER A 126 -9.08 -6.37 25.85
C SER A 126 -8.42 -5.25 25.06
N ASP A 127 -8.84 -4.01 25.31
CA ASP A 127 -8.25 -2.82 24.68
C ASP A 127 -6.74 -2.71 24.94
N ALA A 128 -6.28 -3.14 26.13
CA ALA A 128 -4.86 -3.17 26.46
C ALA A 128 -4.05 -4.09 25.54
N ILE A 129 -4.58 -5.26 25.16
CA ILE A 129 -3.91 -6.17 24.21
C ILE A 129 -3.88 -5.56 22.81
N VAL A 130 -5.00 -4.99 22.39
CA VAL A 130 -5.19 -4.34 21.08
C VAL A 130 -4.26 -3.13 20.88
N GLN A 131 -3.96 -2.40 21.96
CA GLN A 131 -3.09 -1.21 21.97
C GLN A 131 -1.60 -1.52 22.24
N SER A 132 -1.28 -2.68 22.81
CA SER A 132 0.11 -3.05 23.10
C SER A 132 0.73 -3.94 22.03
N THR A 133 -0.09 -4.61 21.21
CA THR A 133 0.39 -5.52 20.18
C THR A 133 0.44 -4.82 18.83
N HIS A 134 1.61 -4.26 18.51
CA HIS A 134 1.86 -3.65 17.20
C HIS A 134 3.16 -4.22 16.62
N MET A 135 3.09 -4.69 15.38
CA MET A 135 4.25 -5.07 14.60
C MET A 135 4.42 -4.08 13.45
N ARG A 136 5.51 -3.31 13.49
CA ARG A 136 5.87 -2.43 12.39
C ARG A 136 6.61 -3.21 11.32
N VAL A 137 6.10 -3.15 10.10
CA VAL A 137 6.70 -3.72 8.91
C VAL A 137 7.18 -2.58 8.02
N GLN A 138 8.46 -2.62 7.67
CA GLN A 138 9.04 -1.77 6.65
C GLN A 138 9.82 -2.64 5.68
N THR A 139 9.45 -2.58 4.40
CA THR A 139 10.11 -3.37 3.35
C THR A 139 10.22 -2.57 2.07
N THR A 140 11.33 -2.73 1.37
CA THR A 140 11.56 -2.08 0.07
C THR A 140 11.59 -3.15 -1.01
N VAL A 141 10.77 -2.95 -2.04
CA VAL A 141 10.71 -3.83 -3.22
C VAL A 141 11.10 -3.00 -4.43
N SER A 142 12.10 -3.49 -5.16
CA SER A 142 12.45 -2.97 -6.46
C SER A 142 11.72 -3.69 -7.60
N GLU A 143 11.51 -2.97 -8.69
CA GLU A 143 11.21 -3.53 -10.01
C GLU A 143 12.32 -4.46 -10.50
N LYS A 144 12.02 -5.35 -11.45
CA LYS A 144 13.03 -6.21 -12.06
C LYS A 144 13.83 -5.44 -13.11
N ILE A 145 15.16 -5.53 -13.02
CA ILE A 145 16.09 -4.92 -13.98
C ILE A 145 16.21 -5.81 -15.22
N TYR A 146 15.94 -5.26 -16.40
CA TYR A 146 16.18 -5.94 -17.68
C TYR A 146 17.42 -5.35 -18.35
N LYS A 147 18.49 -6.14 -18.47
CA LYS A 147 19.65 -5.75 -19.29
C LYS A 147 19.26 -5.86 -20.77
N LYS A 148 19.47 -4.80 -21.55
CA LYS A 148 19.53 -4.92 -23.02
C LYS A 148 20.79 -5.72 -23.35
N ASN A 149 20.63 -6.84 -24.05
CA ASN A 149 21.72 -7.48 -24.79
C ASN A 149 21.99 -6.68 -26.06
#